data_AF-A0A9P0E9X6-F1
#
_entry.id   AF-A0A9P0E9X6-F1
#
_cell.length_a   1.000
_cell.length_b   1.000
_cell.length_c   1.000
_cell.angle_alpha   90.00
_cell.angle_beta   90.00
_cell.angle_gamma   90.00
#
_symmetry.space_group_name_H-M   'P 1'
#
loop_
_entity.id
_entity.type
_entity.pdbx_description
1 polymer ?
#
loop_
_entity_poly.entity_id
_entity_poly.type
_entity_poly.pdbx_seq_one_letter_code
_entity_poly.pdbx_strand_id
1 'polypeptide(L)'
;MGDNGKMYVPESLLPIYRDTIIPLADIITPNQYELELLTGKQIKNVDDAWAAIDSFHEKGCKHVVVSSSELGDEKNLVAFASSIKGGKKTKVTVNIPKLNSNFTGTGDLFAALLLAWMHKTDNDLIQSLENTIGTLQAVLKKTLSHALELSKGSPPTPEQLELRLIQSKNDIENPEPNVQCRIVA
;
A
#
# COMPACT_ATOMS: atom_id res chain seq x y z
N MET A 1 -2.05 11.01 4.78
CA MET A 1 -3.15 11.99 5.00
C MET A 1 -4.11 11.51 6.08
N GLY A 2 -4.55 10.25 6.04
CA GLY A 2 -5.46 9.72 7.04
C GLY A 2 -5.70 8.24 6.85
N ASP A 3 -6.43 7.64 7.80
CA ASP A 3 -6.83 6.25 7.73
C ASP A 3 -8.08 6.03 8.61
N ASN A 4 -8.79 4.93 8.44
CA ASN A 4 -9.98 4.56 9.23
C ASN A 4 -11.03 5.68 9.33
N GLY A 5 -11.28 6.39 8.23
CA GLY A 5 -12.29 7.45 8.16
C GLY A 5 -11.87 8.79 8.79
N LYS A 6 -10.62 8.92 9.26
CA LYS A 6 -10.14 10.12 9.95
C LYS A 6 -8.91 10.71 9.28
N MET A 7 -8.95 12.01 9.01
CA MET A 7 -7.74 12.74 8.63
C MET A 7 -6.83 12.96 9.85
N TYR A 8 -5.54 12.75 9.64
CA TYR A 8 -4.48 12.99 10.61
C TYR A 8 -3.79 14.34 10.41
N VAL A 9 -4.12 15.03 9.31
CA VAL A 9 -3.56 16.33 8.92
C VAL A 9 -4.68 17.36 8.72
N PRO A 10 -4.38 18.67 8.74
CA PRO A 10 -5.38 19.71 8.50
C PRO A 10 -6.06 19.56 7.14
N GLU A 11 -7.39 19.74 7.10
CA GLU A 11 -8.17 19.54 5.88
C GLU A 11 -7.77 20.49 4.74
N SER A 12 -7.21 21.65 5.10
CA SER A 12 -6.67 22.63 4.15
C SER A 12 -5.54 22.09 3.27
N LEU A 13 -4.93 20.95 3.62
CA LEU A 13 -3.89 20.31 2.81
C LEU A 13 -4.45 19.47 1.66
N LEU A 14 -5.71 19.02 1.75
CA LEU A 14 -6.33 18.18 0.71
C LEU A 14 -6.28 18.81 -0.70
N PRO A 15 -6.69 20.08 -0.92
CA PRO A 15 -6.59 20.69 -2.24
C PRO A 15 -5.13 20.83 -2.71
N ILE A 16 -4.18 21.05 -1.80
CA ILE A 16 -2.75 21.14 -2.15
C ILE A 16 -2.25 19.78 -2.66
N TYR A 17 -2.55 18.69 -1.96
CA TYR A 17 -2.20 17.35 -2.43
C TYR A 17 -2.84 17.05 -3.79
N ARG A 18 -4.15 17.27 -3.91
CA ARG A 18 -4.94 16.92 -5.09
C ARG A 18 -4.57 17.72 -6.34
N ASP A 19 -4.38 19.02 -6.19
CA ASP A 19 -4.31 19.97 -7.31
C ASP A 19 -2.87 20.43 -7.61
N THR A 20 -1.95 20.29 -6.66
CA THR A 20 -0.55 20.74 -6.82
C THR A 20 0.45 19.60 -6.75
N ILE A 21 0.36 18.72 -5.75
CA ILE A 21 1.38 17.67 -5.55
C ILE A 21 1.19 16.49 -6.50
N ILE A 22 -0.03 15.95 -6.59
CA ILE A 22 -0.31 14.76 -7.41
C ILE A 22 0.02 14.96 -8.90
N PRO A 23 -0.29 16.12 -9.53
CA PRO A 23 0.13 16.36 -10.92
C PRO A 23 1.64 16.34 -11.16
N LEU A 24 2.46 16.48 -10.10
CA LEU A 24 3.92 16.43 -10.16
C LEU A 24 4.48 15.06 -9.77
N ALA A 25 3.65 14.15 -9.25
CA ALA A 25 4.09 12.88 -8.70
C ALA A 25 4.19 11.78 -9.77
N ASP A 26 5.35 11.15 -9.90
CA ASP A 26 5.52 9.96 -10.75
C ASP A 26 4.86 8.71 -10.14
N ILE A 27 4.92 8.58 -8.82
CA ILE A 27 4.36 7.46 -8.05
C ILE A 27 3.52 8.01 -6.90
N ILE A 28 2.29 7.50 -6.74
CA ILE A 28 1.47 7.74 -5.55
C ILE A 28 1.02 6.42 -4.92
N THR A 29 0.96 6.39 -3.58
CA THR A 29 0.62 5.18 -2.81
C THR A 29 -0.54 5.38 -1.82
N PRO A 30 -1.71 5.88 -2.25
CA PRO A 30 -2.81 6.12 -1.33
C PRO A 30 -3.31 4.80 -0.70
N ASN A 31 -3.88 4.86 0.50
CA ASN A 31 -4.82 3.82 0.94
C ASN A 31 -6.25 4.10 0.39
N GLN A 32 -7.21 3.22 0.62
CA GLN A 32 -8.59 3.42 0.16
C GLN A 32 -9.20 4.75 0.66
N TYR A 33 -9.02 5.11 1.93
CA TYR A 33 -9.58 6.34 2.48
C TYR A 33 -8.98 7.60 1.83
N GLU A 34 -7.68 7.60 1.60
CA GLU A 34 -6.99 8.69 0.90
C GLU A 34 -7.42 8.76 -0.57
N LEU A 35 -7.64 7.61 -1.21
CA LEU A 35 -8.18 7.53 -2.57
C LEU A 35 -9.55 8.20 -2.66
N GLU A 36 -10.43 7.94 -1.68
CA GLU A 36 -11.75 8.57 -1.59
C GLU A 36 -11.65 10.09 -1.40
N LEU A 37 -10.79 10.54 -0.49
CA LEU A 37 -10.58 11.97 -0.23
C LEU A 37 -10.06 12.70 -1.47
N LEU A 38 -9.05 12.14 -2.13
CA LEU A 38 -8.36 12.77 -3.26
C LEU A 38 -9.23 12.82 -4.53
N THR A 39 -10.11 11.83 -4.71
CA THR A 39 -11.04 11.78 -5.84
C THR A 39 -12.39 12.42 -5.56
N GLY A 40 -12.76 12.59 -4.29
CA GLY A 40 -14.10 13.01 -3.88
C GLY A 40 -15.19 11.97 -4.18
N LYS A 41 -14.81 10.71 -4.39
CA LYS A 41 -15.72 9.60 -4.72
C LYS A 41 -15.61 8.51 -3.65
N GLN A 42 -16.72 7.86 -3.30
CA GLN A 42 -16.68 6.66 -2.47
C GLN A 42 -16.24 5.45 -3.29
N ILE A 43 -15.46 4.55 -2.67
CA ILE A 43 -14.95 3.34 -3.30
C ILE A 43 -15.68 2.14 -2.68
N LYS A 44 -16.73 1.66 -3.35
CA LYS A 44 -17.59 0.58 -2.85
C LYS A 44 -17.34 -0.76 -3.53
N ASN A 45 -16.72 -0.73 -4.69
CA ASN A 45 -16.44 -1.91 -5.50
C ASN A 45 -15.14 -1.73 -6.29
N VAL A 46 -14.74 -2.80 -6.98
CA VAL A 46 -13.51 -2.85 -7.79
C VAL A 46 -13.52 -1.83 -8.93
N ASP A 47 -14.67 -1.57 -9.55
CA ASP A 47 -14.79 -0.63 -10.67
C ASP A 47 -14.59 0.81 -10.20
N ASP A 48 -15.11 1.16 -9.01
CA ASP A 48 -14.87 2.46 -8.39
C ASP A 48 -13.37 2.69 -8.16
N ALA A 49 -12.67 1.67 -7.65
CA ALA A 49 -11.23 1.73 -7.41
C ALA A 49 -10.46 1.97 -8.71
N TRP A 50 -10.80 1.27 -9.79
CA TRP A 50 -10.17 1.47 -11.09
C TRP A 50 -10.48 2.83 -11.71
N ALA A 51 -11.71 3.32 -11.60
CA ALA A 51 -12.08 4.65 -12.07
C ALA A 51 -11.33 5.75 -11.31
N ALA A 52 -11.12 5.57 -10.00
CA ALA A 52 -10.32 6.47 -9.19
C ALA A 52 -8.85 6.47 -9.63
N ILE A 53 -8.25 5.29 -9.80
CA ILE A 53 -6.88 5.12 -10.30
C ILE A 53 -6.69 5.80 -11.67
N ASP A 54 -7.65 5.61 -12.57
CA ASP A 54 -7.59 6.16 -13.92
C ASP A 54 -7.61 7.70 -13.91
N SER A 55 -8.36 8.30 -12.99
CA SER A 55 -8.36 9.76 -12.82
C SER A 55 -7.01 10.34 -12.40
N PHE A 56 -6.14 9.56 -11.74
CA PHE A 56 -4.78 9.99 -11.41
C PHE A 56 -3.84 9.89 -12.61
N HIS A 57 -4.04 8.89 -13.47
CA HIS A 57 -3.31 8.80 -14.73
C HIS A 57 -3.65 9.96 -15.67
N GLU A 58 -4.92 10.38 -15.72
CA GLU A 58 -5.36 11.57 -16.46
C GLU A 58 -4.67 12.86 -15.97
N LYS A 59 -4.29 12.91 -14.69
CA LYS A 59 -3.53 14.01 -14.08
C LYS A 59 -2.02 13.91 -14.29
N GLY A 60 -1.53 12.90 -15.01
CA GLY A 60 -0.12 12.72 -15.36
C GLY A 60 0.67 11.74 -14.48
N CYS A 61 0.06 11.16 -13.44
CA CYS A 61 0.74 10.21 -12.58
C CYS A 61 0.98 8.89 -13.33
N LYS A 62 2.23 8.40 -13.35
CA LYS A 62 2.61 7.20 -14.12
C LYS A 62 2.30 5.91 -13.38
N HIS A 63 2.47 5.91 -12.06
CA HIS A 63 2.33 4.75 -11.21
C HIS A 63 1.40 5.06 -10.04
N VAL A 64 0.28 4.35 -9.95
CA VAL A 64 -0.70 4.51 -8.90
C VAL A 64 -0.85 3.18 -8.19
N VAL A 65 -0.55 3.14 -6.89
CA VAL A 65 -0.61 1.90 -6.09
C VAL A 65 -1.48 2.14 -4.87
N VAL A 66 -2.71 1.66 -4.90
CA VAL A 66 -3.59 1.62 -3.74
C VAL A 66 -3.08 0.53 -2.80
N SER A 67 -2.41 0.94 -1.73
CA SER A 67 -1.63 0.06 -0.84
C SER A 67 -2.47 -1.03 -0.18
N SER A 68 -3.71 -0.69 0.20
CA SER A 68 -4.70 -1.64 0.70
C SER A 68 -6.12 -1.10 0.54
N SER A 69 -7.09 -2.02 0.46
CA SER A 69 -8.51 -1.74 0.45
C SER A 69 -9.29 -2.88 1.09
N GLU A 70 -10.48 -2.56 1.59
CA GLU A 70 -11.43 -3.51 2.18
C GLU A 70 -12.30 -4.23 1.13
N LEU A 71 -11.98 -4.09 -0.17
CA LEU A 71 -12.68 -4.74 -1.28
C LEU A 71 -12.35 -6.24 -1.44
N GLY A 72 -11.57 -6.80 -0.52
CA GLY A 72 -11.27 -8.23 -0.46
C GLY A 72 -12.34 -9.05 0.24
N ASP A 73 -11.96 -10.26 0.66
CA ASP A 73 -12.82 -11.12 1.46
C ASP A 73 -12.58 -10.91 2.98
N GLU A 74 -13.26 -11.69 3.82
CA GLU A 74 -13.11 -11.60 5.28
C GLU A 74 -11.66 -11.77 5.77
N LYS A 75 -10.82 -12.48 5.02
CA LYS A 75 -9.45 -12.85 5.41
C LYS A 75 -8.39 -12.01 4.68
N ASN A 76 -8.76 -11.29 3.64
CA ASN A 76 -7.81 -10.63 2.75
C ASN A 76 -8.20 -9.17 2.49
N LEU A 77 -7.20 -8.30 2.50
CA LEU A 77 -7.27 -6.99 1.85
C LEU A 77 -6.90 -7.15 0.37
N VAL A 78 -7.24 -6.15 -0.45
CA VAL A 78 -6.80 -6.10 -1.85
C VAL A 78 -6.01 -4.82 -2.09
N ALA A 79 -4.81 -4.97 -2.65
CA ALA A 79 -4.08 -3.86 -3.24
C ALA A 79 -4.39 -3.77 -4.74
N PHE A 80 -4.46 -2.55 -5.25
CA PHE A 80 -4.62 -2.26 -6.68
C PHE A 80 -3.40 -1.50 -7.15
N ALA A 81 -2.85 -1.86 -8.31
CA ALA A 81 -1.75 -1.13 -8.89
C ALA A 81 -1.92 -0.97 -10.40
N SER A 82 -1.59 0.23 -10.88
CA SER A 82 -1.59 0.54 -12.31
C SER A 82 -0.36 1.34 -12.68
N SER A 83 0.23 1.01 -13.83
CA SER A 83 1.44 1.64 -14.36
C SER A 83 1.29 1.90 -15.85
N ILE A 84 1.68 3.09 -16.31
CA ILE A 84 1.77 3.44 -17.73
C ILE A 84 3.24 3.61 -18.11
N LYS A 85 3.80 2.63 -18.84
CA LYS A 85 5.19 2.65 -19.35
C LYS A 85 5.18 2.54 -20.87
N GLY A 86 5.78 3.53 -21.56
CA GLY A 86 5.86 3.52 -23.03
C GLY A 86 4.51 3.45 -23.75
N GLY A 87 3.46 4.05 -23.16
CA GLY A 87 2.08 4.01 -23.69
C GLY A 87 1.32 2.72 -23.38
N LYS A 88 1.97 1.71 -22.78
CA LYS A 88 1.31 0.47 -22.33
C LYS A 88 0.86 0.62 -20.88
N LYS A 89 -0.42 0.37 -20.64
CA LYS A 89 -1.02 0.31 -19.30
C LYS A 89 -1.00 -1.13 -18.78
N THR A 90 -0.51 -1.31 -17.56
CA THR A 90 -0.56 -2.58 -16.82
C THR A 90 -1.40 -2.36 -15.58
N LYS A 91 -2.40 -3.22 -15.35
CA LYS A 91 -3.24 -3.23 -14.15
C LYS A 91 -3.10 -4.56 -13.42
N VAL A 92 -2.85 -4.51 -12.12
CA VAL A 92 -2.77 -5.71 -11.29
C VAL A 92 -3.47 -5.54 -9.95
N THR A 93 -3.90 -6.67 -9.40
CA THR A 93 -4.39 -6.77 -8.02
C THR A 93 -3.55 -7.76 -7.23
N VAL A 94 -3.47 -7.57 -5.92
CA VAL A 94 -2.81 -8.51 -5.00
C VAL A 94 -3.72 -8.74 -3.80
N ASN A 95 -3.99 -10.01 -3.49
CA ASN A 95 -4.64 -10.36 -2.24
C ASN A 95 -3.60 -10.38 -1.12
N ILE A 96 -3.89 -9.64 -0.05
CA ILE A 96 -2.99 -9.47 1.10
C ILE A 96 -3.68 -10.08 2.32
N PRO A 97 -3.13 -11.14 2.93
CA PRO A 97 -3.68 -11.70 4.16
C PRO A 97 -3.76 -10.66 5.28
N LYS A 98 -4.94 -10.56 5.91
CA LYS A 98 -5.15 -9.71 7.09
C LYS A 98 -4.35 -10.27 8.27
N LEU A 99 -3.77 -9.36 9.04
CA LEU A 99 -3.18 -9.65 10.34
C LEU A 99 -4.06 -9.03 11.41
N ASN A 100 -4.35 -9.77 12.48
CA ASN A 100 -5.26 -9.33 13.55
C ASN A 100 -4.57 -8.34 14.50
N SER A 101 -4.05 -7.24 13.96
CA SER A 101 -3.46 -6.14 14.74
C SER A 101 -3.37 -4.87 13.88
N ASN A 102 -3.35 -3.72 14.55
CA ASN A 102 -3.12 -2.43 13.92
C ASN A 102 -1.65 -2.04 14.07
N PHE A 103 -1.01 -1.69 12.96
CA PHE A 103 0.39 -1.31 12.93
C PHE A 103 0.54 0.13 12.44
N THR A 104 1.48 0.86 13.01
CA THR A 104 1.86 2.22 12.58
C THR A 104 3.12 2.17 11.70
N GLY A 105 3.24 3.12 10.77
CA GLY A 105 4.41 3.22 9.88
C GLY A 105 4.44 2.22 8.70
N THR A 106 3.39 1.40 8.52
CA THR A 106 3.30 0.44 7.41
C THR A 106 3.22 1.11 6.04
N GLY A 107 2.51 2.23 5.93
CA GLY A 107 2.45 3.04 4.72
C GLY A 107 3.81 3.63 4.34
N ASP A 108 4.57 4.13 5.31
CA ASP A 108 5.91 4.68 5.09
C ASP A 108 6.88 3.59 4.61
N LEU A 109 6.85 2.43 5.26
CA LEU A 109 7.63 1.27 4.86
C LEU A 109 7.23 0.79 3.45
N PHE A 110 5.93 0.73 3.14
CA PHE A 110 5.43 0.34 1.84
C PHE A 110 5.94 1.28 0.74
N ALA A 111 5.82 2.59 0.92
CA ALA A 111 6.28 3.58 -0.05
C ALA A 111 7.80 3.50 -0.28
N ALA A 112 8.58 3.35 0.78
CA ALA A 112 10.04 3.22 0.69
C ALA A 112 10.47 1.93 -0.04
N LEU A 113 9.85 0.79 0.28
CA LEU A 113 10.10 -0.49 -0.39
C LEU A 113 9.70 -0.43 -1.86
N LEU A 114 8.50 0.10 -2.16
CA LEU A 114 8.01 0.22 -3.53
C LEU A 114 8.97 1.06 -4.38
N LEU A 115 9.43 2.20 -3.87
CA LEU A 115 10.40 3.05 -4.55
C LEU A 115 11.70 2.28 -4.86
N ALA A 116 12.25 1.58 -3.86
CA ALA A 116 13.48 0.83 -4.01
C ALA A 116 13.34 -0.31 -5.04
N TRP A 117 12.23 -1.04 -5.02
CA TRP A 117 11.99 -2.15 -5.94
C TRP A 117 11.66 -1.68 -7.34
N MET A 118 10.84 -0.64 -7.51
CA MET A 118 10.58 -0.03 -8.82
C MET A 118 11.87 0.45 -9.47
N HIS A 119 12.81 0.98 -8.70
CA HIS A 119 14.14 1.32 -9.22
C HIS A 119 14.94 0.07 -9.63
N LYS A 120 15.02 -0.94 -8.76
CA LYS A 120 15.82 -2.16 -9.00
C LYS A 120 15.31 -3.01 -10.17
N THR A 121 14.01 -3.00 -10.45
CA THR A 121 13.37 -3.84 -11.47
C THR A 121 13.10 -3.09 -12.78
N ASP A 122 13.67 -1.88 -12.94
CA ASP A 122 13.37 -0.98 -14.07
C ASP A 122 11.85 -0.75 -14.26
N ASN A 123 11.16 -0.43 -13.17
CA ASN A 123 9.72 -0.16 -13.11
C ASN A 123 8.86 -1.36 -13.56
N ASP A 124 9.32 -2.59 -13.37
CA ASP A 124 8.45 -3.78 -13.45
C ASP A 124 7.47 -3.75 -12.28
N LEU A 125 6.22 -3.36 -12.58
CA LEU A 125 5.19 -3.18 -11.57
C LEU A 125 4.90 -4.49 -10.80
N ILE A 126 4.88 -5.62 -11.49
CA ILE A 126 4.49 -6.92 -10.92
C ILE A 126 5.53 -7.34 -9.89
N GLN A 127 6.78 -7.43 -10.34
CA GLN A 127 7.88 -7.87 -9.49
C GLN A 127 8.09 -6.92 -8.32
N SER A 128 7.96 -5.60 -8.56
CA SER A 128 8.14 -4.59 -7.51
C SER A 128 7.08 -4.69 -6.43
N LEU A 129 5.82 -4.89 -6.83
CA LEU A 129 4.71 -4.97 -5.89
C LEU A 129 4.73 -6.28 -5.09
N GLU A 130 5.05 -7.40 -5.72
CA GLU A 130 5.22 -8.69 -5.04
C GLU A 130 6.33 -8.61 -3.98
N ASN A 131 7.50 -8.09 -4.35
CA ASN A 131 8.61 -7.90 -3.40
C ASN A 131 8.23 -6.96 -2.25
N THR A 132 7.56 -5.84 -2.56
CA THR A 132 7.14 -4.84 -1.57
C THR A 132 6.16 -5.42 -0.56
N ILE A 133 5.08 -6.04 -1.04
CA ILE A 133 4.05 -6.63 -0.17
C ILE A 133 4.61 -7.85 0.58
N GLY A 134 5.43 -8.67 -0.10
CA GLY A 134 6.10 -9.82 0.51
C GLY A 134 6.98 -9.42 1.69
N THR A 135 7.87 -8.43 1.50
CA THR A 135 8.70 -7.88 2.59
C THR A 135 7.82 -7.30 3.70
N LEU A 136 6.82 -6.49 3.38
CA LEU A 136 5.94 -5.89 4.38
C LEU A 136 5.24 -6.97 5.22
N GLN A 137 4.70 -8.00 4.57
CA GLN A 137 4.09 -9.15 5.26
C GLN A 137 5.09 -9.88 6.17
N ALA A 138 6.33 -10.09 5.74
CA ALA A 138 7.36 -10.71 6.57
C ALA A 138 7.68 -9.87 7.81
N VAL A 139 7.85 -8.55 7.64
CA VAL A 139 8.08 -7.59 8.73
C VAL A 139 6.92 -7.61 9.73
N LEU A 140 5.67 -7.55 9.24
CA LEU A 140 4.50 -7.50 10.10
C LEU A 140 4.25 -8.82 10.85
N LYS A 141 4.47 -9.96 10.20
CA LYS A 141 4.41 -11.27 10.87
C LYS A 141 5.44 -11.37 11.98
N LYS A 142 6.69 -10.95 11.72
CA LYS A 142 7.76 -10.94 12.74
C LYS A 142 7.44 -9.99 13.89
N THR A 143 6.87 -8.83 13.57
CA THR A 143 6.42 -7.84 14.55
C THR A 143 5.31 -8.40 15.44
N LEU A 144 4.28 -9.00 14.85
CA LEU A 144 3.17 -9.58 15.59
C LEU A 144 3.61 -10.74 16.49
N SER A 145 4.41 -11.67 15.96
CA SER A 145 4.92 -12.79 16.76
C SER A 145 5.70 -12.30 17.97
N HIS A 146 6.60 -11.33 17.78
CA HIS A 146 7.36 -10.74 18.88
C HIS A 146 6.46 -10.04 19.91
N ALA A 147 5.48 -9.27 19.44
CA ALA A 147 4.55 -8.54 20.29
C ALA A 147 3.70 -9.50 21.17
N LEU A 148 3.23 -10.61 20.59
CA LEU A 148 2.45 -11.64 21.29
C LEU A 148 3.28 -12.38 22.36
N GLU A 149 4.56 -12.64 22.09
CA GLU A 149 5.47 -13.22 23.08
C GLU A 149 5.66 -12.28 24.29
N LEU A 150 5.80 -10.98 24.04
CA LEU A 150 5.93 -9.96 25.08
C LEU A 150 4.64 -9.76 25.88
N SER A 151 3.48 -9.83 25.22
CA SER A 151 2.18 -9.58 25.84
C SER A 151 1.64 -10.75 26.66
N LYS A 152 2.29 -11.93 26.59
CA LYS A 152 1.98 -13.13 27.40
C LYS A 152 0.49 -13.50 27.40
N GLY A 153 -0.15 -13.43 26.23
CA GLY A 153 -1.56 -13.79 26.05
C GLY A 153 -2.56 -12.63 26.22
N SER A 154 -2.10 -11.42 26.54
CA SER A 154 -2.91 -10.20 26.42
C SER A 154 -2.80 -9.60 25.00
N PRO A 155 -3.75 -8.76 24.56
CA PRO A 155 -3.58 -7.97 23.35
C PRO A 155 -2.31 -7.09 23.45
N PRO A 156 -1.42 -7.08 22.44
CA PRO A 156 -0.22 -6.24 22.48
C PRO A 156 -0.53 -4.74 22.50
N THR A 157 0.33 -3.96 23.16
CA THR A 157 0.24 -2.48 23.15
C THR A 157 0.83 -1.91 21.85
N PRO A 158 0.52 -0.64 21.49
CA PRO A 158 1.12 0.02 20.34
C PRO A 158 2.67 0.00 20.37
N GLU A 159 3.28 0.19 21.53
CA GLU A 159 4.74 0.18 21.70
C GLU A 159 5.33 -1.21 21.43
N GLN A 160 4.60 -2.27 21.76
CA GLN A 160 5.01 -3.65 21.48
C GLN A 160 4.86 -4.00 19.99
N LEU A 161 4.02 -3.26 19.26
CA LEU A 161 3.76 -3.41 17.83
C LEU A 161 4.64 -2.53 16.94
N GLU A 162 5.65 -1.87 17.51
CA GLU A 162 6.67 -1.16 16.74
C GLU A 162 7.39 -2.11 15.77
N LEU A 163 7.54 -1.65 14.52
CA LEU A 163 8.00 -2.49 13.42
C LEU A 163 9.41 -3.05 13.70
N ARG A 164 9.55 -4.36 13.53
CA ARG A 164 10.81 -5.09 13.74
C ARG A 164 11.78 -4.97 12.57
N LEU A 165 12.08 -3.74 12.16
CA LEU A 165 12.84 -3.42 10.95
C LEU A 165 14.26 -4.01 10.98
N ILE A 166 15.00 -3.81 12.08
CA ILE A 166 16.38 -4.31 12.22
C ILE A 166 16.40 -5.84 12.12
N GLN A 167 15.46 -6.49 12.79
CA GLN A 167 15.33 -7.95 12.81
C GLN A 167 14.82 -8.51 11.48
N SER A 168 14.27 -7.66 10.61
CA SER A 168 13.81 -7.98 9.26
C SER A 168 14.77 -7.54 8.17
N LYS A 169 16.01 -7.16 8.48
CA LYS A 169 17.02 -6.78 7.49
C LYS A 169 17.09 -7.77 6.31
N ASN A 170 17.18 -9.08 6.59
CA ASN A 170 17.27 -10.08 5.53
C ASN A 170 16.01 -10.14 4.65
N ASP A 171 14.80 -10.01 5.25
CA ASP A 171 13.54 -10.01 4.50
C ASP A 171 13.40 -8.76 3.61
N ILE A 172 14.04 -7.66 4.01
CA ILE A 172 14.08 -6.39 3.25
C ILE A 172 15.10 -6.49 2.10
N GLU A 173 16.28 -7.04 2.34
CA GLU A 173 17.33 -7.17 1.34
C GLU A 173 16.99 -8.26 0.30
N ASN A 174 16.44 -9.39 0.75
CA ASN A 174 16.21 -10.61 -0.01
C ASN A 174 14.76 -11.11 0.17
N PRO A 175 13.77 -10.45 -0.46
CA PRO A 175 12.38 -10.86 -0.32
C PRO A 175 12.12 -12.23 -0.94
N GLU A 176 11.35 -13.05 -0.23
CA GLU A 176 10.71 -14.25 -0.75
C GLU A 176 9.19 -14.01 -0.79
N PRO A 177 8.67 -13.38 -1.86
CA PRO A 177 7.28 -12.98 -1.91
C PRO A 177 6.35 -14.19 -1.84
N ASN A 178 5.43 -14.16 -0.87
CA ASN A 178 4.39 -15.17 -0.65
C ASN A 178 3.01 -14.72 -1.16
N VAL A 179 2.99 -13.64 -1.93
CA VAL A 179 1.81 -13.08 -2.60
C VAL A 179 2.05 -13.05 -4.10
N GLN A 180 0.98 -13.07 -4.89
CA GLN A 180 1.06 -13.03 -6.34
C GLN A 180 0.14 -11.96 -6.90
N CYS A 181 0.68 -11.18 -7.84
CA CYS A 181 -0.09 -10.26 -8.65
C CYS A 181 -0.98 -11.01 -9.64
N ARG A 182 -2.22 -10.55 -9.78
CA ARG A 182 -3.14 -10.99 -10.82
C ARG A 182 -3.32 -9.85 -11.81
N ILE A 183 -2.97 -10.11 -13.08
CA ILE A 183 -3.20 -9.17 -14.17
C ILE A 183 -4.70 -9.02 -14.39
N VAL A 184 -5.15 -7.77 -14.49
CA VAL A 184 -6.53 -7.42 -14.82
C VAL A 184 -6.58 -7.00 -16.28
N ALA A 185 -7.50 -7.61 -17.03
CA ALA A 185 -7.76 -7.30 -18.44
C ALA A 185 -8.42 -5.93 -18.60
#